data_AF-A0A1H5RJ20-F1
#
_entry.id   AF-A0A1H5RJ20-F1
#
_cell.length_a   1.000
_cell.length_b   1.000
_cell.length_c   1.000
_cell.angle_alpha   90.00
_cell.angle_beta   90.00
_cell.angle_gamma   90.00
#
_symmetry.space_group_name_H-M   'P 1'
#
loop_
_entity.id
_entity.type
_entity.pdbx_description
1 polymer ?
#
loop_
_entity_poly.entity_id
_entity_poly.type
_entity_poly.pdbx_seq_one_letter_code
_entity_poly.pdbx_strand_id
1 'polypeptide(L)'
;MGFGERARRVRNGRLAHGRRVAALCSCVRMYHPIGHRATLSFLEELAGPYQQHEMALLRALKALEASRTAWREEVAAYADSRVKQKQLGRRVPADGGPPSGRMGGHWYASTPDVSRRAALHALKLWELEPGAEDEEVRSLVRSCIATGGRLTEEQLRTASNRPEFRWPMTLVASAAGAVRA
;
A
#
# COMPACT_ATOMS: atom_id res chain seq x y z
N MET A 1 20.60 6.70 -7.00
CA MET A 1 20.42 5.24 -6.78
C MET A 1 18.94 4.89 -6.74
N GLY A 2 18.49 3.96 -7.57
CA GLY A 2 17.07 3.61 -7.74
C GLY A 2 16.62 2.33 -7.04
N PHE A 3 15.33 1.97 -7.18
CA PHE A 3 14.75 0.72 -6.67
C PHE A 3 15.46 -0.52 -7.23
N GLY A 4 15.59 -0.62 -8.56
CA GLY A 4 16.15 -1.81 -9.20
C GLY A 4 17.60 -2.10 -8.79
N GLU A 5 18.40 -1.06 -8.57
CA GLU A 5 19.78 -1.21 -8.10
C GLU A 5 19.83 -1.86 -6.71
N ARG A 6 19.00 -1.38 -5.78
CA ARG A 6 18.92 -1.94 -4.42
C ARG A 6 18.32 -3.34 -4.43
N ALA A 7 17.32 -3.61 -5.27
CA ALA A 7 16.76 -4.94 -5.47
C ALA A 7 17.83 -5.94 -5.99
N ARG A 8 18.77 -5.51 -6.83
CA ARG A 8 19.93 -6.33 -7.21
C ARG A 8 20.86 -6.60 -6.04
N ARG A 9 21.09 -5.62 -5.15
CA ARG A 9 21.89 -5.82 -3.93
C ARG A 9 21.24 -6.83 -2.98
N VAL A 10 19.91 -6.82 -2.84
CA VAL A 10 19.19 -7.82 -2.02
C VAL A 10 19.42 -9.25 -2.53
N ARG A 11 19.46 -9.43 -3.86
CA ARG A 11 19.72 -10.73 -4.51
C ARG A 11 21.18 -11.17 -4.48
N ASN A 12 22.11 -10.27 -4.20
CA ASN A 12 23.53 -10.56 -4.27
C ASN A 12 23.97 -11.41 -3.05
N GLY A 13 24.10 -12.72 -3.26
CA GLY A 13 24.55 -13.67 -2.25
C GLY A 13 25.99 -13.46 -1.75
N ARG A 14 26.79 -12.63 -2.44
CA ARG A 14 28.15 -12.28 -1.99
C ARG A 14 28.15 -11.20 -0.90
N LEU A 15 27.02 -10.53 -0.66
CA LEU A 15 26.90 -9.52 0.39
C LEU A 15 26.46 -10.15 1.70
N ALA A 16 27.03 -9.65 2.81
CA ALA A 16 26.57 -9.99 4.15
C ALA A 16 25.05 -9.75 4.29
N HIS A 17 24.36 -10.66 4.99
CA HIS A 17 22.89 -10.66 5.10
C HIS A 17 22.34 -9.31 5.57
N GLY A 18 22.94 -8.69 6.60
CA GLY A 18 22.53 -7.37 7.08
C GLY A 18 22.58 -6.26 6.02
N ARG A 19 23.55 -6.30 5.09
CA ARG A 19 23.62 -5.33 3.98
C ARG A 19 22.50 -5.55 2.96
N ARG A 20 22.08 -6.80 2.78
CA ARG A 20 20.95 -7.17 1.91
C ARG A 20 19.62 -6.74 2.55
N VAL A 21 19.46 -6.92 3.86
CA VAL A 21 18.31 -6.40 4.62
C VAL A 21 18.23 -4.87 4.52
N ALA A 22 19.35 -4.16 4.73
CA ALA A 22 19.38 -2.70 4.59
C ALA A 22 19.02 -2.22 3.16
N ALA A 23 19.39 -3.00 2.14
CA ALA A 23 18.97 -2.74 0.76
C ALA A 23 17.46 -2.92 0.57
N LEU A 24 16.84 -3.94 1.20
CA LEU A 24 15.39 -4.14 1.20
C LEU A 24 14.68 -2.98 1.92
N CYS A 25 15.12 -2.59 3.12
CA CYS A 25 14.55 -1.45 3.83
C CYS A 25 14.63 -0.16 3.00
N SER A 26 15.73 0.01 2.25
CA SER A 26 15.86 1.13 1.32
C SER A 26 14.89 1.05 0.14
N CYS A 27 14.58 -0.15 -0.38
CA CYS A 27 13.51 -0.35 -1.37
C CYS A 27 12.15 0.05 -0.80
N VAL A 28 11.86 -0.36 0.44
CA VAL A 28 10.61 -0.01 1.12
C VAL A 28 10.51 1.50 1.34
N ARG A 29 11.59 2.18 1.76
CA ARG A 29 11.62 3.64 1.90
C ARG A 29 11.31 4.40 0.61
N MET A 30 11.48 3.79 -0.56
CA MET A 30 11.13 4.41 -1.84
C MET A 30 9.74 4.03 -2.36
N TYR A 31 9.12 2.96 -1.86
CA TYR A 31 7.87 2.43 -2.40
C TYR A 31 6.70 2.44 -1.39
N HIS A 32 6.94 2.02 -0.13
CA HIS A 32 6.03 2.09 1.04
C HIS A 32 4.52 2.20 0.72
N PRO A 33 3.92 1.21 0.03
CA PRO A 33 2.56 1.28 -0.51
C PRO A 33 1.48 1.52 0.55
N ILE A 34 1.69 0.99 1.76
CA ILE A 34 0.79 1.14 2.91
C ILE A 34 1.47 1.90 4.07
N GLY A 35 2.56 2.62 3.76
CA GLY A 35 3.37 3.34 4.75
C GLY A 35 4.60 2.53 5.18
N HIS A 36 5.67 3.21 5.60
CA HIS A 36 6.99 2.59 5.76
C HIS A 36 6.98 1.45 6.81
N ARG A 37 6.51 1.74 8.03
CA ARG A 37 6.44 0.79 9.14
C ARG A 37 5.50 -0.37 8.83
N ALA A 38 4.31 -0.07 8.32
CA ALA A 38 3.31 -1.07 7.95
C ALA A 38 3.81 -1.99 6.82
N THR A 39 4.51 -1.43 5.82
CA THR A 39 5.09 -2.22 4.73
C THR A 39 6.14 -3.20 5.25
N LEU A 40 7.05 -2.77 6.14
CA LEU A 40 8.06 -3.67 6.70
C LEU A 40 7.45 -4.78 7.55
N SER A 41 6.48 -4.46 8.38
CA SER A 41 5.78 -5.44 9.23
C SER A 41 4.94 -6.40 8.40
N PHE A 42 4.24 -5.92 7.37
CA PHE A 42 3.46 -6.78 6.48
C PHE A 42 4.34 -7.70 5.62
N LEU A 43 5.53 -7.23 5.21
CA LEU A 43 6.51 -8.10 4.55
C LEU A 43 6.99 -9.24 5.44
N GLU A 44 7.11 -9.00 6.75
CA GLU A 44 7.45 -10.04 7.73
C GLU A 44 6.32 -11.06 7.87
N GLU A 45 5.06 -10.61 7.91
CA GLU A 45 3.89 -11.50 7.90
C GLU A 45 3.82 -12.35 6.60
N LEU A 46 4.06 -11.74 5.45
CA LEU A 46 3.95 -12.41 4.15
C LEU A 46 5.09 -13.39 3.87
N ALA A 47 6.33 -13.02 4.22
CA ALA A 47 7.51 -13.75 3.79
C ALA A 47 8.17 -14.55 4.92
N GLY A 48 7.81 -14.30 6.17
CA GLY A 48 8.50 -14.76 7.38
C GLY A 48 9.63 -13.81 7.80
N PRO A 49 10.43 -14.18 8.83
CA PRO A 49 11.46 -13.32 9.40
C PRO A 49 12.65 -13.14 8.44
N TYR A 50 12.54 -12.14 7.57
CA TYR A 50 13.51 -11.83 6.51
C TYR A 50 14.83 -11.27 7.01
N GLN A 51 14.88 -10.84 8.27
CA GLN A 51 16.07 -10.34 8.96
C GLN A 51 17.01 -11.49 9.38
N GLN A 52 16.49 -12.72 9.44
CA GLN A 52 17.21 -13.91 9.88
C GLN A 52 17.37 -14.94 8.77
N HIS A 53 16.39 -15.03 7.86
CA HIS A 53 16.38 -16.05 6.82
C HIS A 53 16.50 -15.45 5.42
N GLU A 54 17.50 -15.90 4.67
CA GLU A 54 17.72 -15.49 3.29
C GLU A 54 16.53 -15.79 2.37
N MET A 55 15.92 -16.98 2.52
CA MET A 55 14.77 -17.33 1.69
C MET A 55 13.56 -16.42 1.97
N ALA A 56 13.36 -16.02 3.23
CA ALA A 56 12.33 -15.05 3.59
C ALA A 56 12.66 -13.66 3.00
N LEU A 57 13.92 -13.25 2.99
CA LEU A 57 14.35 -12.00 2.36
C LEU A 57 14.05 -11.95 0.85
N LEU A 58 14.32 -13.03 0.13
CA LEU A 58 14.02 -13.11 -1.29
C LEU A 58 12.51 -13.16 -1.57
N ARG A 59 11.73 -13.84 -0.73
CA ARG A 59 10.26 -13.82 -0.80
C ARG A 59 9.71 -12.41 -0.56
N ALA A 60 10.21 -11.70 0.45
CA ALA A 60 9.80 -10.32 0.74
C ALA A 60 10.10 -9.39 -0.43
N LEU A 61 11.29 -9.50 -1.04
CA LEU A 61 11.64 -8.73 -2.24
C LEU A 61 10.69 -9.04 -3.40
N LYS A 62 10.41 -10.33 -3.64
CA LYS A 62 9.50 -10.76 -4.73
C LYS A 62 8.09 -10.19 -4.55
N ALA A 63 7.56 -10.20 -3.33
CA ALA A 63 6.26 -9.63 -3.01
C ALA A 63 6.23 -8.11 -3.27
N LEU A 64 7.29 -7.40 -2.86
CA LEU A 64 7.42 -5.96 -3.07
C LEU A 64 7.53 -5.60 -4.56
N GLU A 65 8.27 -6.38 -5.34
CA GLU A 65 8.41 -6.20 -6.79
C GLU A 65 7.11 -6.48 -7.53
N ALA A 66 6.40 -7.56 -7.18
CA ALA A 66 5.10 -7.87 -7.77
C ALA A 66 4.11 -6.71 -7.54
N SER A 67 4.07 -6.18 -6.32
CA SER A 67 3.22 -5.05 -5.98
C SER A 67 3.60 -3.80 -6.78
N ARG A 68 4.90 -3.50 -6.86
CA ARG A 68 5.40 -2.36 -7.62
C ARG A 68 5.14 -2.47 -9.12
N THR A 69 5.19 -3.68 -9.69
CA THR A 69 4.87 -3.91 -11.11
C THR A 69 3.39 -3.64 -11.36
N ALA A 70 2.48 -4.19 -10.54
CA ALA A 70 1.05 -3.95 -10.65
C ALA A 70 0.71 -2.44 -10.57
N TRP A 71 1.33 -1.72 -9.63
CA TRP A 71 1.19 -0.26 -9.54
C TRP A 71 1.63 0.46 -10.83
N ARG A 72 2.75 0.04 -11.43
CA ARG A 72 3.25 0.67 -12.67
C ARG A 72 2.31 0.41 -13.85
N GLU A 73 1.73 -0.78 -13.93
CA GLU A 73 0.75 -1.14 -14.95
C GLU A 73 -0.51 -0.28 -14.82
N GLU A 74 -1.03 -0.11 -13.59
CA GLU A 74 -2.20 0.74 -13.33
C GLU A 74 -1.92 2.21 -13.67
N VAL A 75 -0.76 2.73 -13.28
CA VAL A 75 -0.35 4.11 -13.63
C VAL A 75 -0.23 4.30 -15.14
N ALA A 76 0.31 3.30 -15.86
CA ALA A 76 0.40 3.36 -17.31
C ALA A 76 -0.99 3.33 -17.97
N ALA A 77 -1.88 2.43 -17.53
CA ALA A 77 -3.25 2.34 -18.01
C ALA A 77 -4.03 3.66 -17.77
N TYR A 78 -3.84 4.27 -16.61
CA TYR A 78 -4.41 5.57 -16.31
C TYR A 78 -3.85 6.66 -17.23
N ALA A 79 -2.54 6.71 -17.45
CA ALA A 79 -1.92 7.69 -18.35
C ALA A 79 -2.49 7.56 -19.77
N ASP A 80 -2.62 6.35 -20.30
CA ASP A 80 -3.20 6.08 -21.62
C ASP A 80 -4.67 6.52 -21.70
N SER A 81 -5.46 6.20 -20.66
CA SER A 81 -6.84 6.67 -20.54
C SER A 81 -6.91 8.20 -20.55
N ARG A 82 -6.03 8.88 -19.79
CA ARG A 82 -5.98 10.34 -19.75
C ARG A 82 -5.57 10.96 -21.07
N VAL A 83 -4.70 10.33 -21.85
CA VAL A 83 -4.36 10.79 -23.21
C VAL A 83 -5.61 10.74 -24.10
N LYS A 84 -6.36 9.64 -24.09
CA LYS A 84 -7.62 9.51 -24.85
C LYS A 84 -8.67 10.53 -24.41
N GLN A 85 -8.86 10.71 -23.11
CA GLN A 85 -9.81 11.70 -22.57
C GLN A 85 -9.45 13.13 -22.98
N LYS A 86 -8.15 13.49 -22.98
CA LYS A 86 -7.67 14.78 -23.46
C LYS A 86 -7.94 15.00 -24.94
N GLN A 87 -7.77 13.97 -25.79
CA GLN A 87 -8.09 14.03 -27.21
C GLN A 87 -9.59 14.26 -27.45
N LEU A 88 -10.45 13.70 -26.60
CA LEU A 88 -11.91 13.92 -26.60
C LEU A 88 -12.34 15.24 -25.94
N GLY A 89 -11.41 16.16 -25.64
CA GLY A 89 -11.70 17.46 -25.01
C GLY A 89 -11.93 17.43 -23.50
N ARG A 90 -11.90 16.26 -22.85
CA ARG A 90 -12.12 16.10 -21.40
C ARG A 90 -10.82 16.31 -20.62
N ARG A 91 -10.48 17.59 -20.37
CA ARG A 91 -9.21 17.97 -19.72
C ARG A 91 -9.22 17.86 -18.20
N VAL A 92 -10.38 17.86 -17.56
CA VAL A 92 -10.52 17.66 -16.11
C VAL A 92 -10.49 16.15 -15.78
N PRO A 93 -9.70 15.69 -14.79
CA PRO A 93 -9.79 14.33 -14.26
C PRO A 93 -11.16 14.08 -13.62
N ALA A 94 -11.74 12.90 -13.83
CA ALA A 94 -12.90 12.48 -13.05
C ALA A 94 -12.49 12.22 -11.60
N ASP A 95 -13.39 12.51 -10.66
CA ASP A 95 -13.20 12.14 -9.26
C ASP A 95 -13.07 10.62 -9.14
N GLY A 96 -12.06 10.15 -8.41
CA GLY A 96 -11.78 8.71 -8.22
C GLY A 96 -10.76 8.10 -9.19
N GLY A 97 -10.12 8.88 -10.08
CA GLY A 97 -8.92 8.40 -10.78
C GLY A 97 -7.79 8.06 -9.80
N PRO A 98 -6.88 7.11 -10.14
CA PRO A 98 -5.78 6.74 -9.26
C PRO A 98 -5.04 7.99 -8.79
N PRO A 99 -4.68 8.06 -7.50
CA PRO A 99 -4.22 9.28 -6.85
C PRO A 99 -3.09 9.92 -7.67
N SER A 100 -3.24 11.21 -7.97
CA SER A 100 -2.34 12.00 -8.81
C SER A 100 -0.88 11.84 -8.39
N GLY A 101 -0.17 10.87 -8.99
CA GLY A 101 1.24 10.59 -8.73
C GLY A 101 1.62 10.30 -7.27
N ARG A 102 0.66 10.16 -6.34
CA ARG A 102 0.94 9.93 -4.92
C ARG A 102 0.78 8.46 -4.59
N MET A 103 1.92 7.81 -4.43
CA MET A 103 2.07 6.45 -3.95
C MET A 103 1.74 6.40 -2.45
N GLY A 104 0.69 5.68 -2.06
CA GLY A 104 0.34 5.47 -0.65
C GLY A 104 -1.10 5.06 -0.41
N GLY A 105 -1.34 4.33 0.69
CA GLY A 105 -2.65 3.89 1.16
C GLY A 105 -3.23 2.64 0.48
N HIS A 106 -2.48 1.98 -0.41
CA HIS A 106 -2.95 0.79 -1.12
C HIS A 106 -1.80 -0.15 -1.45
N TRP A 107 -1.93 -1.44 -1.09
CA TRP A 107 -1.04 -2.49 -1.58
C TRP A 107 -1.54 -3.01 -2.91
N TYR A 108 -0.78 -2.79 -3.98
CA TYR A 108 -1.14 -3.26 -5.31
C TYR A 108 -0.86 -4.76 -5.42
N ALA A 109 -1.85 -5.55 -5.78
CA ALA A 109 -1.70 -6.98 -6.01
C ALA A 109 -2.73 -7.43 -7.04
N SER A 110 -2.37 -8.43 -7.84
CA SER A 110 -3.31 -9.05 -8.78
C SER A 110 -4.45 -9.79 -8.06
N THR A 111 -4.24 -10.15 -6.80
CA THR A 111 -5.23 -10.81 -5.93
C THR A 111 -5.79 -9.81 -4.91
N PRO A 112 -7.08 -9.46 -4.97
CA PRO A 112 -7.71 -8.49 -4.05
C PRO A 112 -7.56 -8.81 -2.56
N ASP A 113 -7.46 -10.10 -2.21
CA ASP A 113 -7.32 -10.53 -0.81
C ASP A 113 -6.01 -10.05 -0.17
N VAL A 114 -4.92 -9.96 -0.94
CA VAL A 114 -3.63 -9.46 -0.44
C VAL A 114 -3.69 -7.96 -0.20
N SER A 115 -4.34 -7.21 -1.09
CA SER A 115 -4.58 -5.77 -0.94
C SER A 115 -5.39 -5.48 0.32
N ARG A 116 -6.49 -6.22 0.53
CA ARG A 116 -7.32 -6.11 1.73
C ARG A 116 -6.54 -6.43 3.00
N ARG A 117 -5.81 -7.55 3.02
CA ARG A 117 -4.98 -7.95 4.17
C ARG A 117 -3.95 -6.89 4.53
N ALA A 118 -3.27 -6.33 3.53
CA ALA A 118 -2.29 -5.28 3.71
C ALA A 118 -2.90 -4.02 4.33
N ALA A 119 -4.07 -3.62 3.87
CA ALA A 119 -4.80 -2.47 4.40
C ALA A 119 -5.23 -2.69 5.86
N LEU A 120 -5.81 -3.85 6.16
CA LEU A 120 -6.17 -4.23 7.54
C LEU A 120 -4.94 -4.29 8.46
N HIS A 121 -3.81 -4.77 7.96
CA HIS A 121 -2.55 -4.80 8.72
C HIS A 121 -2.07 -3.40 9.07
N ALA A 122 -2.11 -2.48 8.10
CA ALA A 122 -1.75 -1.09 8.33
C ALA A 122 -2.69 -0.39 9.31
N LEU A 123 -4.00 -0.65 9.23
CA LEU A 123 -4.99 -0.12 10.17
C LEU A 123 -4.77 -0.59 11.61
N LYS A 124 -4.48 -1.89 11.80
CA LYS A 124 -4.14 -2.44 13.12
C LYS A 124 -2.90 -1.78 13.72
N LEU A 125 -1.87 -1.56 12.90
CA LEU A 125 -0.66 -0.86 13.37
C LEU A 125 -0.94 0.59 13.73
N TRP A 126 -1.77 1.29 12.95
CA TRP A 126 -2.18 2.66 13.25
C TRP A 126 -3.01 2.73 14.54
N GLU A 127 -3.91 1.78 14.81
CA GLU A 127 -4.70 1.74 16.05
C GLU A 127 -3.81 1.61 17.31
N LEU A 128 -2.68 0.92 17.19
CA LEU A 128 -1.70 0.74 18.26
C LEU A 128 -0.82 1.97 18.50
N GLU A 129 -0.80 2.96 17.60
CA GLU A 129 0.00 4.17 17.77
C GLU A 129 -0.69 5.15 18.75
N PRO A 130 -0.03 5.55 19.84
CA PRO A 130 -0.60 6.50 20.79
C PRO A 130 -0.67 7.89 20.17
N GLY A 131 -1.87 8.48 20.14
CA GLY A 131 -2.13 9.80 19.56
C GLY A 131 -3.51 10.35 19.93
N ALA A 132 -3.63 11.68 19.91
CA ALA A 132 -4.88 12.42 20.06
C ALA A 132 -5.61 12.45 18.71
N GLU A 133 -6.20 11.32 18.33
CA GLU A 133 -6.98 11.21 17.09
C GLU A 133 -8.49 11.19 17.40
N ASP A 134 -9.28 11.64 16.42
CA ASP A 134 -10.74 11.72 16.47
C ASP A 134 -11.34 10.33 16.78
N GLU A 135 -12.18 10.24 17.82
CA GLU A 135 -12.78 8.97 18.26
C GLU A 135 -13.73 8.38 17.22
N GLU A 136 -14.34 9.21 16.37
CA GLU A 136 -15.20 8.76 15.27
C GLU A 136 -14.38 8.02 14.21
N VAL A 137 -13.19 8.55 13.90
CA VAL A 137 -12.23 7.90 12.99
C VAL A 137 -11.73 6.59 13.57
N ARG A 138 -11.42 6.56 14.86
CA ARG A 138 -11.03 5.32 15.55
C ARG A 138 -12.14 4.29 15.57
N SER A 139 -13.38 4.71 15.83
CA SER A 139 -14.57 3.84 15.80
C SER A 139 -14.78 3.23 14.42
N LEU A 140 -14.61 4.02 13.36
CA LEU A 140 -14.70 3.56 11.98
C LEU A 140 -13.59 2.57 11.62
N VAL A 141 -12.35 2.84 12.02
CA VAL A 141 -11.21 1.93 11.80
C VAL A 141 -11.40 0.62 12.56
N ARG A 142 -11.80 0.66 13.84
CA ARG A 142 -12.13 -0.54 14.63
C ARG A 142 -13.23 -1.36 13.98
N SER A 143 -14.28 -0.69 13.52
CA SER A 143 -15.37 -1.33 12.78
C SER A 143 -14.84 -2.01 11.52
N CYS A 144 -14.00 -1.33 10.74
CA CYS A 144 -13.36 -1.88 9.55
C CYS A 144 -12.48 -3.11 9.86
N ILE A 145 -11.70 -3.06 10.93
CA ILE A 145 -10.86 -4.18 11.39
C ILE A 145 -11.74 -5.36 11.82
N ALA A 146 -12.78 -5.12 12.62
CA ALA A 146 -13.67 -6.14 13.15
C ALA A 146 -14.46 -6.87 12.07
N THR A 147 -14.90 -6.16 11.03
CA THR A 147 -15.64 -6.75 9.90
C THR A 147 -14.74 -7.27 8.77
N GLY A 148 -13.41 -7.17 8.92
CA GLY A 148 -12.46 -7.57 7.89
C GLY A 148 -12.59 -6.74 6.60
N GLY A 149 -12.93 -5.46 6.72
CA GLY A 149 -13.08 -4.54 5.59
C GLY A 149 -14.51 -4.40 5.06
N ARG A 150 -15.50 -5.10 5.62
CA ARG A 150 -16.90 -4.96 5.19
C ARG A 150 -17.55 -3.78 5.90
N LEU A 151 -17.57 -2.62 5.24
CA LEU A 151 -18.23 -1.42 5.74
C LEU A 151 -19.54 -1.17 5.00
N THR A 152 -20.47 -0.49 5.66
CA THR A 152 -21.70 0.01 5.03
C THR A 152 -21.40 1.19 4.10
N GLU A 153 -22.30 1.48 3.16
CA GLU A 153 -22.16 2.67 2.29
C GLU A 153 -22.09 3.97 3.09
N GLU A 154 -22.83 4.06 4.19
CA GLU A 154 -22.83 5.21 5.09
C GLU A 154 -21.45 5.40 5.73
N GLN A 155 -20.84 4.32 6.24
CA GLN A 155 -19.49 4.33 6.79
C GLN A 155 -18.42 4.72 5.75
N LEU A 156 -18.58 4.29 4.49
CA LEU A 156 -17.69 4.68 3.39
C LEU A 156 -17.85 6.17 2.99
N ARG A 157 -19.08 6.70 3.06
CA ARG A 157 -19.33 8.14 2.85
C ARG A 157 -18.71 8.97 3.97
N THR A 158 -18.88 8.56 5.22
CA THR A 158 -18.22 9.20 6.38
C THR A 158 -16.71 9.20 6.21
N ALA A 159 -16.12 8.08 5.78
CA ALA A 159 -14.69 7.98 5.50
C ALA A 159 -14.23 9.00 4.42
N SER A 160 -15.03 9.17 3.38
CA SER A 160 -14.71 10.05 2.25
C SER A 160 -14.82 11.54 2.61
N ASN A 161 -15.63 11.88 3.62
CA ASN A 161 -15.89 13.25 4.07
C ASN A 161 -14.87 13.78 5.11
N ARG A 162 -13.85 12.98 5.47
CA ARG A 162 -12.83 13.32 6.48
C ARG A 162 -11.44 13.49 5.84
N PRO A 163 -11.22 14.53 5.01
CA PRO A 163 -9.96 14.74 4.29
C PRO A 163 -8.75 14.99 5.20
N GLU A 164 -8.97 15.43 6.44
CA GLU A 164 -7.94 15.62 7.46
C GLU A 164 -7.33 14.30 7.93
N PHE A 165 -8.07 13.19 7.82
CA PHE A 165 -7.62 11.82 8.11
C PHE A 165 -7.42 11.00 6.83
N ARG A 166 -6.88 11.63 5.78
CA ARG A 166 -6.74 11.04 4.43
C ARG A 166 -6.05 9.69 4.42
N TRP A 167 -5.06 9.48 5.29
CA TRP A 167 -4.27 8.24 5.31
C TRP A 167 -5.05 7.02 5.82
N PRO A 168 -5.60 7.00 7.05
CA PRO A 168 -6.43 5.87 7.51
C PRO A 168 -7.68 5.69 6.64
N MET A 169 -8.29 6.76 6.13
CA MET A 169 -9.46 6.63 5.25
C MET A 169 -9.15 5.99 3.89
N THR A 170 -7.96 6.25 3.32
CA THR A 170 -7.50 5.55 2.11
C THR A 170 -7.31 4.06 2.36
N LEU A 171 -6.76 3.69 3.52
CA LEU A 171 -6.61 2.29 3.93
C LEU A 171 -7.97 1.61 4.19
N VAL A 172 -8.92 2.31 4.79
CA VAL A 172 -10.30 1.84 4.96
C VAL A 172 -10.95 1.56 3.61
N ALA A 173 -10.85 2.49 2.66
CA ALA A 173 -11.35 2.30 1.30
C ALA A 173 -10.65 1.13 0.58
N SER A 174 -9.33 0.97 0.80
CA SER A 174 -8.56 -0.15 0.26
C SER A 174 -9.00 -1.49 0.86
N ALA A 175 -9.29 -1.57 2.16
CA ALA A 175 -9.78 -2.78 2.81
C ALA A 175 -11.18 -3.18 2.31
N ALA A 176 -12.04 -2.18 2.08
CA ALA A 176 -13.39 -2.38 1.54
C ALA A 176 -13.42 -2.76 0.05
N GLY A 177 -12.30 -2.68 -0.66
CA GLY A 177 -12.26 -2.87 -2.12
C GLY A 177 -12.93 -1.72 -2.88
N ALA A 178 -13.15 -0.59 -2.23
CA ALA A 178 -13.64 0.64 -2.83
C ALA A 178 -12.52 1.38 -3.60
N VAL A 179 -11.25 1.11 -3.26
CA VAL A 179 -10.11 1.42 -4.13
C VAL A 179 -10.07 0.35 -5.22
N ARG A 180 -10.87 0.54 -6.27
CA ARG A 180 -10.69 -0.21 -7.52
C ARG A 180 -9.46 0.35 -8.24
N ALA A 181 -8.65 -0.57 -8.77
CA ALA A 181 -7.61 -0.29 -9.75
C ALA A 181 -8.19 0.36 -11.03
#